data_AF-A0A2W4JTR8-F1
#
_entry.id   AF-A0A2W4JTR8-F1
#
_cell.length_a   1.000
_cell.length_b   1.000
_cell.length_c   1.000
_cell.angle_alpha   90.00
_cell.angle_beta   90.00
_cell.angle_gamma   90.00
#
_symmetry.space_group_name_H-M   'P 1'
#
loop_
_entity.id
_entity.type
_entity.pdbx_description
1 polymer ?
#
loop_
_entity_poly.entity_id
_entity_poly.type
_entity_poly.pdbx_seq_one_letter_code
_entity_poly.pdbx_strand_id
1 'polypeptide(L)' 'MSVRYAREQYAIGYLQGRGDARFTDEALDFARFYGARCERAGRLVDVAEAYRQWRTRTQSAQLPLLAG' A
#
# COMPACT_ATOMS: atom_id res chain seq x y z
N MET A 1 8.54 1.38 19.99
CA MET A 1 7.80 1.43 18.72
C MET A 1 8.80 1.21 17.59
N SER A 2 8.56 0.28 16.65
CA SER A 2 9.53 -0.02 15.58
C SER A 2 9.39 0.94 14.39
N VAL A 3 10.48 1.21 13.67
CA VAL A 3 10.48 2.03 12.44
C VAL A 3 9.56 1.41 11.37
N ARG A 4 9.50 0.08 11.32
CA ARG A 4 8.57 -0.66 10.47
C ARG A 4 7.11 -0.36 10.80
N TYR A 5 6.74 -0.45 12.07
CA TYR A 5 5.36 -0.21 12.51
C TYR A 5 4.92 1.23 12.21
N ALA A 6 5.79 2.22 12.40
CA ALA A 6 5.50 3.62 12.06
C ALA A 6 5.21 3.82 10.56
N ARG A 7 5.93 3.09 9.69
CA ARG A 7 5.71 3.11 8.22
C ARG A 7 4.37 2.48 7.84
N GLU A 8 4.03 1.35 8.46
CA GLU A 8 2.76 0.67 8.23
C GLU A 8 1.58 1.56 8.62
N GLN A 9 1.62 2.20 9.80
CA GLN A 9 0.56 3.13 10.24
C GLN A 9 0.44 4.35 9.32
N TYR A 10 1.55 4.90 8.84
CA TYR A 10 1.54 6.01 7.88
C TYR A 10 0.87 5.64 6.56
N ALA A 11 1.15 4.45 6.03
CA ALA A 11 0.53 3.95 4.80
C ALA A 11 -0.98 3.71 4.96
N ILE A 12 -1.39 3.15 6.09
CA ILE A 12 -2.81 2.92 6.41
C ILE A 12 -3.54 4.25 6.47
N GLY A 13 -3.02 5.22 7.24
CA GLY A 13 -3.62 6.55 7.34
C GLY A 13 -3.71 7.27 5.99
N TYR A 14 -2.70 7.12 5.13
CA TYR A 14 -2.73 7.68 3.79
C TYR A 14 -3.87 7.11 2.94
N LEU A 15 -4.08 5.79 2.98
CA LEU A 15 -5.16 5.15 2.22
C LEU A 15 -6.54 5.57 2.74
N GLN A 16 -6.72 5.57 4.06
CA GLN A 16 -7.94 5.99 4.73
C GLN A 16 -8.30 7.46 4.49
N GLY A 17 -7.32 8.33 4.23
CA GLY A 17 -7.58 9.72 3.86
C GLY A 17 -8.02 9.89 2.40
N ARG A 18 -7.84 8.87 1.56
CA ARG A 18 -8.03 8.97 0.09
C ARG A 18 -9.30 8.29 -0.42
N GLY A 19 -9.74 7.24 0.26
CA GLY A 19 -11.08 6.68 0.13
C GLY A 19 -11.69 6.66 1.53
N ASP A 20 -13.01 6.64 1.63
CA ASP A 20 -13.76 6.51 2.89
C ASP A 20 -13.56 5.10 3.52
N ALA A 21 -12.29 4.68 3.61
CA ALA A 21 -11.85 3.32 3.79
C ALA A 21 -11.78 3.02 5.28
N ARG A 22 -12.53 1.99 5.68
CA ARG A 22 -12.35 1.34 6.98
C ARG A 22 -10.96 0.69 7.01
N PHE A 23 -10.53 0.24 8.18
CA PHE A 23 -9.38 -0.66 8.28
C PHE A 23 -9.75 -1.97 7.57
N THR A 24 -9.43 -2.07 6.29
CA THR A 24 -9.76 -3.20 5.41
C THR A 24 -8.51 -4.03 5.11
N ASP A 25 -8.72 -5.24 4.59
CA ASP A 25 -7.62 -6.08 4.10
C ASP A 25 -6.80 -5.37 3.01
N GLU A 26 -7.44 -4.49 2.24
CA GLU A 26 -6.80 -3.64 1.25
C GLU A 26 -5.80 -2.66 1.89
N ALA A 27 -6.15 -2.08 3.04
CA ALA A 27 -5.26 -1.20 3.80
C ALA A 27 -4.05 -1.94 4.35
N LEU A 28 -4.26 -3.17 4.85
CA LEU A 28 -3.17 -4.02 5.32
C LEU A 28 -2.24 -4.45 4.17
N ASP A 29 -2.79 -4.79 3.01
CA ASP A 29 -2.01 -5.17 1.85
C ASP A 29 -1.14 -4.01 1.35
N PHE A 30 -1.72 -2.80 1.23
CA PHE A 30 -0.96 -1.61 0.87
C PHE A 30 0.12 -1.27 1.91
N ALA A 31 -0.17 -1.40 3.21
CA ALA A 31 0.79 -1.14 4.27
C ALA A 31 2.00 -2.08 4.22
N ARG A 32 1.77 -3.38 3.96
CA ARG A 32 2.83 -4.38 3.77
C ARG A 32 3.67 -4.07 2.53
N PHE A 33 3.02 -3.70 1.42
CA PHE A 33 3.71 -3.27 0.21
C PHE A 33 4.61 -2.05 0.45
N TYR A 34 4.08 -1.02 1.11
CA TYR A 34 4.82 0.21 1.41
C TYR A 34 5.98 -0.03 2.38
N GLY A 35 5.75 -0.82 3.43
CA GLY A 35 6.77 -1.21 4.42
C GLY A 35 7.96 -1.90 3.76
N ALA A 36 7.70 -2.91 2.92
CA ALA A 36 8.75 -3.64 2.20
C ALA A 36 9.53 -2.73 1.23
N ARG A 37 8.86 -1.76 0.59
CA ARG A 37 9.53 -0.81 -0.30
C ARG A 37 10.46 0.14 0.47
N CYS A 38 10.02 0.63 1.63
CA CYS A 38 10.85 1.46 2.49
C CYS A 38 12.05 0.70 3.08
N GLU A 39 11.85 -0.57 3.47
CA GLU A 39 12.93 -1.45 3.92
C GLU A 39 13.98 -1.63 2.83
N ARG A 40 13.56 -1.98 1.60
CA ARG A 40 14.48 -2.14 0.46
C ARG A 40 15.23 -0.85 0.11
N ALA A 41 14.58 0.30 0.22
CA ALA A 41 15.20 1.59 -0.09
C ALA A 41 16.10 2.12 1.05
N GLY A 42 16.04 1.53 2.24
CA GLY A 42 16.71 2.04 3.44
C GLY A 42 16.16 3.38 3.95
N ARG A 43 15.07 3.89 3.38
CA ARG A 43 14.48 5.20 3.68
C ARG A 43 12.99 5.22 3.40
N LEU A 44 12.31 6.27 3.87
CA LEU A 44 10.94 6.54 3.45
C LEU A 44 10.90 6.87 1.96
N VAL A 45 9.92 6.28 1.28
CA VAL A 45 9.63 6.53 -0.13
C VAL A 45 8.31 7.28 -0.26
N ASP A 46 8.10 7.95 -1.39
CA ASP A 46 6.86 8.68 -1.67
C ASP A 46 5.66 7.71 -1.61
N VAL A 47 4.76 7.95 -0.66
CA VAL A 47 3.58 7.12 -0.41
C VAL A 47 2.54 7.24 -1.52
N ALA A 48 2.45 8.40 -2.19
CA ALA A 48 1.55 8.63 -3.31
C ALA A 48 2.00 7.85 -4.54
N GLU A 49 3.30 7.86 -4.83
CA GLU A 49 3.89 7.07 -5.90
C GLU A 49 3.76 5.57 -5.62
N ALA A 50 4.07 5.15 -4.39
CA ALA A 50 3.91 3.76 -3.96
C ALA A 50 2.46 3.30 -4.10
N TYR A 51 1.49 4.13 -3.70
CA TYR A 51 0.08 3.85 -3.85
C TYR A 51 -0.34 3.68 -5.31
N ARG A 52 0.07 4.58 -6.21
CA ARG A 52 -0.23 4.45 -7.65
C ARG A 52 0.29 3.13 -8.22
N GLN A 53 1.53 2.77 -7.91
CA GLN A 53 2.15 1.53 -8.39
C GLN A 53 1.47 0.28 -7.84
N TRP A 54 1.12 0.31 -6.55
CA TRP A 54 0.39 -0.78 -5.91
C TRP A 54 -1.00 -0.95 -6.55
N ARG A 55 -1.78 0.13 -6.70
CA ARG A 55 -3.10 0.10 -7.35
C ARG A 55 -3.06 -0.45 -8.77
N THR A 56 -2.08 -0.03 -9.57
CA THR A 56 -1.90 -0.56 -10.94
C THR A 56 -1.61 -2.05 -10.91
N ARG A 57 -0.73 -2.53 -10.02
CA ARG A 57 -0.46 -3.97 -9.87
C ARG A 57 -1.71 -4.75 -9.47
N THR A 58 -2.46 -4.26 -8.48
CA THR A 58 -3.67 -4.93 -8.00
C THR A 58 -4.76 -4.99 -9.08
N GLN A 59 -4.95 -3.91 -9.86
CA GLN A 59 -5.86 -3.92 -11.01
C GLN A 59 -5.39 -4.84 -12.13
N SER A 60 -4.10 -4.84 -12.47
CA SER A 60 -3.52 -5.73 -13.48
C SER A 60 -3.60 -7.21 -13.07
N ALA A 61 -3.51 -7.51 -11.78
CA ALA A 61 -3.68 -8.86 -11.25
C ALA A 61 -5.15 -9.34 -11.25
N GLN A 62 -6.13 -8.42 -11.30
CA GLN A 62 -7.56 -8.74 -11.41
C GLN A 62 -8.04 -8.96 -12.86
N LEU A 63 -7.35 -8.40 -13.85
CA LEU A 63 -7.69 -8.50 -15.27
C LEU A 63 -7.65 -9.93 -15.89
N PRO A 64 -6.88 -10.93 -15.41
CA PRO A 64 -6.85 -12.26 -16.02
C PRO A 64 -8.13 -13.09 -15.83
N LEU A 65 -9.04 -12.68 -14.93
CA LEU A 65 -10.22 -13.46 -14.54
C LEU A 65 -11.50 -13.13 -15.31
N LEU A 66 -11.49 -12.11 -16.19
CA LEU A 66 -12.66 -11.67 -16.96
C LEU A 66 -12.55 -11.97 -18.47
N ALA A 67 -11.50 -12.67 -18.89
CA ALA A 67 -11.24 -13.02 -20.29
C ALA A 67 -11.46 -14.52 -20.59
N GLY A 68 -12.26 -15.22 -19.79
CA GLY A 68 -12.63 -16.62 -19.96
C GLY A 68 -14.12 -16.82 -20.09
#